data_AF-A0A1Y6CJ94-F1
#
_entry.id   AF-A0A1Y6CJ94-F1
#
_cell.length_a   1.000
_cell.length_b   1.000
_cell.length_c   1.000
_cell.angle_alpha   90.00
_cell.angle_beta   90.00
_cell.angle_gamma   90.00
#
_symmetry.space_group_name_H-M   'P 1'
#
loop_
_entity.id
_entity.type
_entity.pdbx_description
1 polymer ?
#
loop_
_entity_poly.entity_id
_entity_poly.type
_entity_poly.pdbx_seq_one_letter_code
_entity_poly.pdbx_strand_id
1 'polypeptide(L)'
;MTKNKLSRRSLIKTSSAAALGSMALPMGVRGQAAGDKKFVFVVCATGGASVIDSFLAPNSGVAAHTTVQPNGSGLVGVAPLDNSIQGVIPLGNGYSQVTFLQKHGADTAVMAHEVSSVNHIIAAKRAVTGDNVNGGRTIMEAAAMQFGKSCILPNLALSGGGYALHGDDDTIPAIARGEPITDPLMFAFATHGFKGISSLNDQQVLGARTLRGQLESVSRFYGDFKGNPVLDAYRKNRDEIVTNLEKGNMVSKLMLLDPAANNLGQFGFEVSADMQVVLEKFPGMNTDPYEAKMALAFLAAKNGMSNAFSISPSQSPLITAAGTPNSPIAFDWSHVDHRGAQNAMWSYMLKSIDGLIDLLKVTDIDGDPAKGKMWDKSLIYIATEFGRDKVAGGGSGHHLNNGSVIISPMINGNRAYGAVDPATGLTHGFDPTTGAPDTAIQYHEKDIYSAVAQALGIEFDGRKDKPIMVKA
;
A
#
# COMPACT_ATOMS: atom_id res chain seq x y z
N MET A 1 -58.16 -36.22 37.79
CA MET A 1 -57.60 -35.02 37.14
C MET A 1 -56.41 -34.53 37.95
N THR A 2 -55.21 -35.00 37.62
CA THR A 2 -53.95 -34.68 38.31
C THR A 2 -53.06 -33.89 37.37
N LYS A 3 -52.84 -32.61 37.67
CA LYS A 3 -51.97 -31.70 36.91
C LYS A 3 -50.51 -31.92 37.32
N ASN A 4 -49.70 -32.50 36.44
CA ASN A 4 -48.25 -32.47 36.58
C ASN A 4 -47.70 -31.13 36.06
N LYS A 5 -47.09 -30.36 36.96
CA LYS A 5 -46.40 -29.10 36.69
C LYS A 5 -45.02 -29.40 36.09
N LEU A 6 -44.81 -29.01 34.83
CA LEU A 6 -43.47 -28.89 34.26
C LEU A 6 -42.72 -27.76 34.97
N SER A 7 -41.57 -28.08 35.55
CA SER A 7 -40.71 -27.17 36.30
C SER A 7 -39.84 -26.36 35.32
N ARG A 8 -39.70 -25.05 35.59
CA ARG A 8 -38.89 -24.09 34.81
C ARG A 8 -37.41 -24.49 34.60
N ARG A 9 -36.91 -25.53 35.29
CA ARG A 9 -35.54 -26.05 35.11
C ARG A 9 -35.37 -27.00 33.92
N SER A 10 -36.44 -27.49 33.29
CA SER A 10 -36.32 -28.39 32.11
C SER A 10 -36.29 -27.66 30.75
N LEU A 11 -36.39 -26.33 30.74
CA LEU A 11 -36.39 -25.50 29.52
C LEU A 11 -35.02 -24.88 29.18
N ILE A 12 -33.97 -25.15 29.98
CA ILE A 12 -32.62 -24.57 29.81
C ILE A 12 -31.61 -25.59 29.22
N LYS A 13 -32.01 -26.82 28.91
CA LYS A 13 -31.09 -27.87 28.41
C LYS A 13 -31.21 -28.21 26.91
N THR A 14 -31.99 -27.47 26.13
CA THR A 14 -32.21 -27.79 24.70
C THR A 14 -31.90 -26.66 23.72
N SER A 15 -31.22 -25.59 24.15
CA SER A 15 -30.81 -24.47 23.27
C SER A 15 -29.29 -24.27 23.19
N SER A 16 -28.50 -25.28 23.54
CA SER A 16 -27.04 -25.27 23.45
C SER A 16 -26.57 -26.23 22.36
N ALA A 17 -26.80 -25.88 21.09
CA ALA A 17 -26.13 -26.46 19.91
C ALA A 17 -26.51 -25.70 18.61
N ALA A 18 -26.18 -24.41 18.50
CA ALA A 18 -26.03 -23.67 17.23
C ALA A 18 -25.81 -22.16 17.49
N ALA A 19 -24.68 -21.78 18.10
CA ALA A 19 -24.23 -20.39 18.17
C ALA A 19 -22.78 -20.34 18.67
N LEU A 20 -21.83 -20.72 17.81
CA LEU A 20 -20.41 -20.44 18.01
C LEU A 20 -19.92 -19.78 16.72
N GLY A 21 -19.60 -18.48 16.80
CA GLY A 21 -18.99 -17.77 15.67
C GLY A 21 -19.48 -16.34 15.40
N SER A 22 -20.04 -15.62 16.37
CA SER A 22 -20.19 -14.16 16.27
C SER A 22 -19.71 -13.52 17.55
N MET A 23 -18.39 -13.39 17.66
CA MET A 23 -17.80 -12.50 18.66
C MET A 23 -18.21 -11.07 18.30
N ALA A 24 -19.12 -10.50 19.10
CA ALA A 24 -19.43 -9.09 19.07
C ALA A 24 -18.16 -8.29 19.35
N LEU A 25 -17.69 -7.55 18.35
CA LEU A 25 -16.56 -6.64 18.46
C LEU A 25 -16.92 -5.47 19.41
N PRO A 26 -16.00 -5.03 20.28
CA PRO A 26 -16.29 -3.95 21.22
C PRO A 26 -16.45 -2.61 20.50
N MET A 27 -17.47 -1.85 20.94
CA MET A 27 -17.74 -0.47 20.53
C MET A 27 -16.51 0.43 20.70
N GLY A 28 -16.15 1.11 19.61
CA GLY A 28 -15.05 2.08 19.53
C GLY A 28 -14.70 2.42 18.07
N VAL A 29 -15.02 1.52 17.16
CA VAL A 29 -14.97 1.71 15.72
C VAL A 29 -16.39 2.10 15.26
N ARG A 30 -16.60 3.30 14.73
CA ARG A 30 -17.87 3.60 14.03
C ARG A 30 -17.97 2.60 12.88
N GLY A 31 -18.96 1.71 12.94
CA GLY A 31 -19.19 0.72 11.91
C GLY A 31 -19.38 1.42 10.57
N GLN A 32 -18.45 1.20 9.64
CA GLN A 32 -18.59 1.61 8.26
C GLN A 32 -19.32 0.48 7.52
N ALA A 33 -20.33 0.82 6.73
CA ALA A 33 -21.01 -0.18 5.93
C ALA A 33 -20.02 -0.85 4.98
N ALA A 34 -20.15 -2.16 4.77
CA ALA A 34 -19.24 -2.92 3.91
C ALA A 34 -19.14 -2.35 2.48
N GLY A 35 -20.25 -1.77 1.98
CA GLY A 35 -20.30 -1.11 0.67
C GLY A 35 -19.38 0.11 0.55
N ASP A 36 -19.00 0.73 1.68
CA ASP A 36 -18.21 1.95 1.72
C ASP A 36 -16.72 1.69 1.96
N LYS A 37 -16.28 0.45 2.19
CA LYS A 37 -14.85 0.17 2.41
C LYS A 37 -14.11 0.12 1.08
N LYS A 38 -13.02 0.87 0.98
CA LYS A 38 -12.06 0.80 -0.13
C LYS A 38 -10.64 0.92 0.40
N PHE A 39 -9.74 0.22 -0.27
CA PHE A 39 -8.33 0.15 0.07
C PHE A 39 -7.50 0.75 -1.05
N VAL A 40 -6.51 1.58 -0.70
CA VAL A 40 -5.52 2.08 -1.66
C VAL A 40 -4.13 1.68 -1.23
N PHE A 41 -3.41 1.00 -2.13
CA PHE A 41 -2.03 0.62 -1.96
C PHE A 41 -1.20 1.39 -2.99
N VAL A 42 -0.56 2.47 -2.55
CA VAL A 42 0.33 3.27 -3.41
C VAL A 42 1.73 2.66 -3.36
N VAL A 43 2.09 1.94 -4.42
CA VAL A 43 3.44 1.40 -4.58
C VAL A 43 4.32 2.51 -5.15
N CYS A 44 5.28 2.93 -4.34
CA CYS A 44 6.12 4.08 -4.60
C CYS A 44 7.40 3.61 -5.31
N ALA A 45 7.44 3.85 -6.62
CA ALA A 45 8.57 3.52 -7.48
C ALA A 45 9.66 4.60 -7.38
N THR A 46 10.31 4.63 -6.22
CA THR A 46 11.39 5.56 -5.88
C THR A 46 12.57 5.44 -6.83
N GLY A 47 13.03 6.56 -7.36
CA GLY A 47 14.10 6.63 -8.35
C GLY A 47 13.60 6.67 -9.79
N GLY A 48 12.29 6.76 -10.06
CA GLY A 48 11.77 6.90 -11.42
C GLY A 48 11.67 5.58 -12.19
N ALA A 49 10.56 4.87 -11.98
CA ALA A 49 10.18 3.73 -12.81
C ALA A 49 9.70 4.23 -14.18
N SER A 50 10.49 3.94 -15.20
CA SER A 50 10.18 4.31 -16.56
C SER A 50 9.22 3.29 -17.16
N VAL A 51 8.00 3.74 -17.44
CA VAL A 51 6.93 2.89 -17.98
C VAL A 51 7.24 2.38 -19.39
N ILE A 52 8.05 3.13 -20.14
CA ILE A 52 8.48 2.80 -21.51
C ILE A 52 9.63 1.78 -21.54
N ASP A 53 10.08 1.31 -20.38
CA ASP A 53 10.96 0.15 -20.23
C ASP A 53 10.18 -1.06 -19.66
N SER A 54 8.84 -0.97 -19.66
CA SER A 54 7.92 -2.02 -19.21
C SER A 54 6.64 -2.00 -20.05
N PHE A 55 5.49 -1.65 -19.47
CA PHE A 55 4.18 -1.83 -20.08
C PHE A 55 3.91 -1.00 -21.35
N LEU A 56 4.66 0.07 -21.57
CA LEU A 56 4.62 0.88 -22.80
C LEU A 56 5.90 0.76 -23.63
N ALA A 57 6.67 -0.31 -23.42
CA ALA A 57 7.91 -0.49 -24.15
C ALA A 57 7.65 -0.59 -25.66
N PRO A 58 8.23 0.30 -26.49
CA PRO A 58 8.08 0.22 -27.93
C PRO A 58 8.97 -0.90 -28.48
N ASN A 59 8.54 -1.55 -29.56
CA ASN A 59 9.32 -2.59 -30.25
C ASN A 59 10.26 -2.03 -31.34
N SER A 60 10.28 -0.72 -31.53
CA SER A 60 11.05 -0.02 -32.56
C SER A 60 11.41 1.39 -32.09
N GLY A 61 12.33 2.04 -32.82
CA GLY A 61 12.74 3.42 -32.54
C GLY A 61 13.81 3.57 -31.45
N VAL A 62 13.97 4.80 -30.95
CA VAL A 62 15.09 5.18 -30.04
C VAL A 62 15.01 4.50 -28.67
N ALA A 63 13.82 4.04 -28.30
CA ALA A 63 13.52 3.38 -27.03
C ALA A 63 13.23 1.87 -27.19
N ALA A 64 13.59 1.27 -28.33
CA ALA A 64 13.17 -0.09 -28.68
C ALA A 64 13.60 -1.14 -27.63
N HIS A 65 12.66 -2.01 -27.28
CA HIS A 65 12.84 -3.18 -26.44
C HIS A 65 12.37 -4.45 -27.13
N THR A 66 12.90 -5.58 -26.69
CA THR A 66 12.33 -6.89 -27.02
C THR A 66 11.08 -7.10 -26.17
N THR A 67 9.92 -6.81 -26.76
CA THR A 67 8.62 -6.96 -26.11
C THR A 67 8.01 -8.34 -26.37
N VAL A 68 7.26 -8.84 -25.40
CA VAL A 68 6.46 -10.06 -25.51
C VAL A 68 4.99 -9.68 -25.31
N GLN A 69 4.11 -10.15 -26.20
CA GLN A 69 2.67 -10.02 -26.02
C GLN A 69 2.16 -11.17 -25.13
N PRO A 70 1.76 -10.91 -23.87
CA PRO A 70 1.22 -11.95 -23.00
C PRO A 70 -0.15 -12.41 -23.51
N ASN A 71 -0.42 -13.72 -23.45
CA ASN A 71 -1.71 -14.26 -23.84
C ASN A 71 -2.86 -13.62 -23.04
N GLY A 72 -3.91 -13.17 -23.74
CA GLY A 72 -5.07 -12.51 -23.14
C GLY A 72 -4.83 -11.07 -22.67
N SER A 73 -3.61 -10.55 -22.76
CA SER A 73 -3.32 -9.16 -22.39
C SER A 73 -3.35 -8.23 -23.60
N GLY A 74 -3.89 -7.02 -23.42
CA GLY A 74 -3.78 -5.89 -24.34
C GLY A 74 -2.56 -4.99 -24.06
N LEU A 75 -1.76 -5.35 -23.07
CA LEU A 75 -0.50 -4.69 -22.72
C LEU A 75 0.68 -5.55 -23.17
N VAL A 76 1.82 -4.93 -23.46
CA VAL A 76 3.08 -5.64 -23.70
C VAL A 76 3.83 -5.84 -22.39
N GLY A 77 4.64 -6.89 -22.31
CA GLY A 77 5.60 -7.09 -21.23
C GLY A 77 7.02 -7.12 -21.77
N VAL A 78 7.99 -6.74 -20.93
CA VAL A 78 9.42 -6.93 -21.21
C VAL A 78 9.88 -8.22 -20.56
N ALA A 79 10.60 -9.06 -21.30
CA ALA A 79 11.15 -10.31 -20.77
C ALA A 79 12.19 -10.01 -19.67
N PRO A 80 12.34 -10.88 -18.65
CA PRO A 80 13.46 -10.80 -17.73
C PRO A 80 14.78 -10.78 -18.49
N LEU A 81 15.67 -9.88 -18.11
CA LEU A 81 17.03 -9.84 -18.62
C LEU A 81 17.92 -10.73 -17.76
N ASP A 82 18.93 -11.34 -18.39
CA ASP A 82 20.04 -11.95 -17.67
C ASP A 82 21.08 -10.86 -17.40
N ASN A 83 20.88 -10.10 -16.32
CA ASN A 83 21.71 -8.96 -15.95
C ASN A 83 22.43 -9.18 -14.62
N SER A 84 23.62 -8.59 -14.51
CA SER A 84 24.45 -8.68 -13.32
C SER A 84 25.29 -7.43 -13.12
N ILE A 85 25.57 -7.10 -11.86
CA ILE A 85 26.52 -6.05 -11.52
C ILE A 85 27.92 -6.58 -11.83
N GLN A 86 28.58 -5.90 -12.78
CA GLN A 86 29.93 -6.21 -13.26
C GLN A 86 30.13 -7.64 -13.79
N GLY A 87 29.06 -8.30 -14.26
CA GLY A 87 29.16 -9.70 -14.72
C GLY A 87 29.21 -10.73 -13.60
N VAL A 88 29.09 -10.33 -12.33
CA VAL A 88 29.39 -11.18 -11.16
C VAL A 88 28.18 -11.35 -10.24
N ILE A 89 27.47 -10.28 -9.90
CA ILE A 89 26.37 -10.33 -8.94
C ILE A 89 25.06 -10.30 -9.72
N PRO A 90 24.25 -11.38 -9.76
CA PRO A 90 22.96 -11.37 -10.42
C PRO A 90 22.09 -10.21 -9.90
N LEU A 91 21.47 -9.47 -10.82
CA LEU A 91 20.63 -8.31 -10.51
C LEU A 91 19.17 -8.62 -10.85
N GLY A 92 18.27 -8.34 -9.92
CA GLY A 92 16.85 -8.67 -10.05
C GLY A 92 16.50 -10.06 -9.50
N ASN A 93 15.21 -10.40 -9.56
CA ASN A 93 14.69 -11.67 -9.06
C ASN A 93 14.11 -12.56 -10.17
N GLY A 94 14.21 -12.15 -11.43
CA GLY A 94 13.78 -12.90 -12.61
C GLY A 94 12.26 -13.06 -12.76
N TYR A 95 11.43 -12.44 -11.90
CA TYR A 95 9.99 -12.50 -12.02
C TYR A 95 9.51 -11.84 -13.32
N SER A 96 8.70 -12.56 -14.08
CA SER A 96 8.33 -12.17 -15.45
C SER A 96 7.14 -11.20 -15.48
N GLN A 97 7.33 -10.06 -16.16
CA GLN A 97 6.22 -9.13 -16.46
C GLN A 97 5.12 -9.82 -17.29
N VAL A 98 5.50 -10.77 -18.15
CA VAL A 98 4.56 -11.55 -18.96
C VAL A 98 3.67 -12.41 -18.07
N THR A 99 4.26 -13.09 -17.07
CA THR A 99 3.51 -13.88 -16.08
C THR A 99 2.57 -12.99 -15.27
N PHE A 100 3.03 -11.81 -14.85
CA PHE A 100 2.20 -10.83 -14.16
C PHE A 100 0.97 -10.43 -15.00
N LEU A 101 1.19 -10.04 -16.26
CA LEU A 101 0.13 -9.58 -17.16
C LEU A 101 -0.83 -10.69 -17.59
N GLN A 102 -0.37 -11.95 -17.70
CA GLN A 102 -1.27 -13.09 -17.91
C GLN A 102 -2.26 -13.26 -16.76
N LYS A 103 -1.85 -12.93 -15.53
CA LYS A 103 -2.64 -13.13 -14.33
C LYS A 103 -3.52 -11.92 -13.97
N HIS A 104 -2.98 -10.72 -14.16
CA HIS A 104 -3.60 -9.47 -13.68
C HIS A 104 -3.82 -8.43 -14.78
N GLY A 105 -3.50 -8.74 -16.04
CA GLY A 105 -3.64 -7.82 -17.16
C GLY A 105 -5.06 -7.28 -17.33
N ALA A 106 -6.08 -8.12 -17.09
CA ALA A 106 -7.49 -7.73 -17.11
C ALA A 106 -7.84 -6.56 -16.16
N ASP A 107 -7.13 -6.47 -15.03
CA ASP A 107 -7.32 -5.45 -14.01
C ASP A 107 -6.23 -4.36 -14.08
N THR A 108 -5.30 -4.42 -15.04
CA THR A 108 -4.16 -3.50 -15.17
C THR A 108 -4.42 -2.47 -16.28
N ALA A 109 -4.31 -1.19 -15.94
CA ALA A 109 -4.23 -0.10 -16.92
C ALA A 109 -2.94 0.69 -16.73
N VAL A 110 -2.50 1.30 -17.82
CA VAL A 110 -1.33 2.17 -17.84
C VAL A 110 -1.74 3.50 -18.42
N MET A 111 -1.37 4.61 -17.77
CA MET A 111 -1.69 5.94 -18.27
C MET A 111 -0.40 6.74 -18.49
N ALA A 112 -0.18 7.15 -19.74
CA ALA A 112 0.89 8.06 -20.11
C ALA A 112 0.61 9.47 -19.55
N HIS A 113 1.65 10.10 -19.01
CA HIS A 113 1.59 11.48 -18.53
C HIS A 113 2.99 12.07 -18.43
N GLU A 114 3.07 13.39 -18.30
CA GLU A 114 4.29 14.06 -17.88
C GLU A 114 4.24 14.37 -16.39
N VAL A 115 5.41 14.63 -15.83
CA VAL A 115 5.56 15.21 -14.50
C VAL A 115 6.11 16.62 -14.59
N SER A 116 6.03 17.33 -13.48
CA SER A 116 6.40 18.74 -13.35
C SER A 116 7.78 18.95 -12.69
N SER A 117 8.46 17.88 -12.29
CA SER A 117 9.75 17.94 -11.59
C SER A 117 10.55 16.66 -11.80
N VAL A 118 11.88 16.81 -11.87
CA VAL A 118 12.86 15.72 -11.78
C VAL A 118 13.57 15.66 -10.43
N ASN A 119 13.24 16.55 -9.48
CA ASN A 119 13.75 16.45 -8.11
C ASN A 119 13.01 15.35 -7.37
N HIS A 120 13.70 14.29 -6.92
CA HIS A 120 13.11 13.13 -6.24
C HIS A 120 12.05 13.49 -5.19
N ILE A 121 12.39 14.34 -4.21
CA ILE A 121 11.47 14.65 -3.10
C ILE A 121 10.23 15.39 -3.58
N ILE A 122 10.39 16.40 -4.44
CA ILE A 122 9.25 17.17 -4.97
C ILE A 122 8.40 16.30 -5.90
N ALA A 123 9.04 15.56 -6.78
CA ALA A 123 8.38 14.74 -7.79
C ALA A 123 7.62 13.56 -7.15
N ALA A 124 8.21 12.87 -6.16
CA ALA A 124 7.53 11.85 -5.36
C ALA A 124 6.28 12.40 -4.66
N LYS A 125 6.41 13.57 -4.01
CA LYS A 125 5.27 14.20 -3.33
C LYS A 125 4.16 14.54 -4.34
N ARG A 126 4.52 15.14 -5.48
CA ARG A 126 3.55 15.50 -6.53
C ARG A 126 2.89 14.30 -7.19
N ALA A 127 3.59 13.17 -7.32
CA ALA A 127 3.00 11.93 -7.82
C ALA A 127 1.84 11.45 -6.94
N VAL A 128 1.87 11.72 -5.63
CA VAL A 128 0.80 11.32 -4.71
C VAL A 128 -0.18 12.45 -4.37
N THR A 129 0.17 13.73 -4.57
CA THR A 129 -0.76 14.87 -4.40
C THR A 129 -1.43 15.33 -5.70
N GLY A 130 -1.01 14.79 -6.85
CA GLY A 130 -1.50 15.22 -8.16
C GLY A 130 -1.13 16.67 -8.46
N ASP A 131 0.10 17.07 -8.12
CA ASP A 131 0.51 18.49 -8.10
C ASP A 131 -0.49 19.38 -7.34
N ASN A 132 -0.87 18.90 -6.15
CA ASN A 132 -1.76 19.56 -5.20
C ASN A 132 -3.20 19.83 -5.71
N VAL A 133 -3.68 19.09 -6.72
CA VAL A 133 -5.01 19.32 -7.34
C VAL A 133 -6.18 19.21 -6.35
N ASN A 134 -6.08 18.37 -5.32
CA ASN A 134 -7.10 18.19 -4.28
C ASN A 134 -6.72 18.97 -3.00
N GLY A 135 -6.56 20.29 -3.12
CA GLY A 135 -6.18 21.16 -2.00
C GLY A 135 -4.81 20.85 -1.39
N GLY A 136 -3.97 20.07 -2.06
CA GLY A 136 -2.69 19.58 -1.53
C GLY A 136 -2.73 18.21 -0.85
N ARG A 137 -3.88 17.54 -0.76
CA ARG A 137 -4.00 16.20 -0.16
C ARG A 137 -3.25 15.15 -0.97
N THR A 138 -2.54 14.25 -0.30
CA THR A 138 -2.13 12.99 -0.92
C THR A 138 -3.36 12.12 -1.20
N ILE A 139 -3.26 11.21 -2.18
CA ILE A 139 -4.35 10.26 -2.47
C ILE A 139 -4.60 9.31 -1.29
N MET A 140 -3.55 9.00 -0.51
CA MET A 140 -3.67 8.21 0.72
C MET A 140 -4.47 8.95 1.79
N GLU A 141 -4.21 10.23 2.03
CA GLU A 141 -4.99 11.05 2.98
C GLU A 141 -6.45 11.18 2.57
N ALA A 142 -6.70 11.39 1.26
CA ALA A 142 -8.07 11.46 0.75
C ALA A 142 -8.83 10.14 0.96
N ALA A 143 -8.18 9.00 0.68
CA ALA A 143 -8.76 7.68 0.92
C ALA A 143 -8.94 7.38 2.42
N ALA A 144 -8.00 7.79 3.27
CA ALA A 144 -8.09 7.64 4.72
C ALA A 144 -9.26 8.44 5.30
N MET A 145 -9.47 9.67 4.84
CA MET A 145 -10.62 10.48 5.25
C MET A 145 -11.96 9.89 4.81
N GLN A 146 -12.03 9.44 3.57
CA GLN A 146 -13.28 8.97 2.98
C GLN A 146 -13.65 7.58 3.51
N PHE A 147 -12.69 6.64 3.54
CA PHE A 147 -12.95 5.23 3.78
C PHE A 147 -12.31 4.67 5.07
N GLY A 148 -11.55 5.48 5.80
CA GLY A 148 -10.81 5.05 6.99
C GLY A 148 -11.50 5.34 8.32
N LYS A 149 -12.76 5.76 8.34
CA LYS A 149 -13.48 6.11 9.58
C LYS A 149 -13.55 4.95 10.58
N SER A 150 -13.51 3.71 10.08
CA SER A 150 -13.48 2.51 10.91
C SER A 150 -12.07 2.01 11.24
N CYS A 151 -11.03 2.65 10.74
CA CYS A 151 -9.64 2.22 10.93
C CYS A 151 -9.03 2.83 12.19
N ILE A 152 -8.16 2.07 12.87
CA ILE A 152 -7.44 2.55 14.06
C ILE A 152 -6.36 3.56 13.65
N LEU A 153 -5.62 3.23 12.59
CA LEU A 153 -4.60 4.05 11.93
C LEU A 153 -4.85 4.02 10.41
N PRO A 154 -5.77 4.86 9.90
CA PRO A 154 -6.25 4.85 8.52
C PRO A 154 -5.20 4.87 7.41
N ASN A 155 -4.03 5.47 7.66
CA ASN A 155 -3.00 5.68 6.67
C ASN A 155 -1.63 5.27 7.24
N LEU A 156 -0.99 4.27 6.63
CA LEU A 156 0.36 3.83 7.01
C LEU A 156 1.39 4.22 5.94
N ALA A 157 2.40 4.97 6.36
CA ALA A 157 3.52 5.35 5.52
C ALA A 157 4.68 4.34 5.66
N LEU A 158 4.69 3.34 4.80
CA LEU A 158 5.75 2.32 4.64
C LEU A 158 6.76 2.70 3.54
N SER A 159 6.72 3.96 3.07
CA SER A 159 7.60 4.51 2.05
C SER A 159 8.60 5.49 2.67
N GLY A 160 9.52 6.04 1.87
CA GLY A 160 10.45 7.09 2.28
C GLY A 160 10.47 8.26 1.30
N GLY A 161 11.24 9.30 1.63
CA GLY A 161 11.38 10.48 0.78
C GLY A 161 10.06 11.26 0.62
N GLY A 162 9.83 11.83 -0.57
CA GLY A 162 8.63 12.63 -0.83
C GLY A 162 7.31 11.86 -0.73
N TYR A 163 7.34 10.54 -0.89
CA TYR A 163 6.17 9.66 -0.73
C TYR A 163 5.69 9.52 0.73
N ALA A 164 6.58 9.76 1.69
CA ALA A 164 6.26 9.72 3.12
C ALA A 164 5.79 11.08 3.66
N LEU A 165 5.89 12.15 2.86
CA LEU A 165 5.45 13.48 3.27
C LEU A 165 3.93 13.57 3.24
N HIS A 166 3.36 14.27 4.23
CA HIS A 166 1.96 14.62 4.21
C HIS A 166 1.66 15.69 3.15
N GLY A 167 0.38 15.78 2.77
CA GLY A 167 -0.13 16.82 1.89
C GLY A 167 -0.11 18.21 2.53
N ASP A 168 -0.28 19.24 1.70
CA ASP A 168 -0.24 20.66 2.13
C ASP A 168 -1.59 21.16 2.69
N ASP A 169 -2.67 20.39 2.55
CA ASP A 169 -3.98 20.74 3.10
C ASP A 169 -3.96 20.66 4.63
N ASP A 170 -4.12 21.76 5.34
CA ASP A 170 -4.11 21.83 6.81
C ASP A 170 -5.42 21.39 7.48
N THR A 171 -6.50 21.21 6.70
CA THR A 171 -7.81 20.76 7.20
C THR A 171 -7.85 19.26 7.50
N ILE A 172 -6.83 18.51 7.07
CA ILE A 172 -6.76 17.06 7.26
C ILE A 172 -6.51 16.74 8.74
N PRO A 173 -7.38 15.94 9.38
CA PRO A 173 -7.18 15.55 10.76
C PRO A 173 -5.92 14.70 10.90
N ALA A 174 -5.21 14.86 12.02
CA ALA A 174 -3.96 14.15 12.28
C ALA A 174 -4.05 12.62 12.07
N ILE A 175 -5.21 12.00 12.38
CA ILE A 175 -5.42 10.55 12.22
C ILE A 175 -5.47 10.08 10.75
N ALA A 176 -5.72 10.98 9.78
CA ALA A 176 -5.72 10.64 8.36
C ALA A 176 -4.34 10.86 7.70
N ARG A 177 -3.39 11.48 8.42
CA ARG A 177 -2.00 11.61 7.99
C ARG A 177 -1.32 10.24 8.05
N GLY A 178 -0.30 10.04 7.21
CA GLY A 178 0.46 8.80 7.19
C GLY A 178 1.25 8.62 8.49
N GLU A 179 0.99 7.52 9.20
CA GLU A 179 1.81 7.10 10.33
C GLU A 179 3.09 6.41 9.79
N PRO A 180 4.28 6.97 10.03
CA PRO A 180 5.52 6.44 9.47
C PRO A 180 5.91 5.12 10.15
N ILE A 181 6.04 4.07 9.35
CA ILE A 181 6.50 2.75 9.83
C ILE A 181 7.86 2.44 9.22
N THR A 182 8.91 2.63 10.03
CA THR A 182 10.30 2.45 9.57
C THR A 182 10.78 1.01 9.63
N ASP A 183 10.22 0.21 10.54
CA ASP A 183 10.55 -1.20 10.72
C ASP A 183 9.26 -2.05 10.72
N PRO A 184 8.89 -2.65 9.58
CA PRO A 184 7.66 -3.44 9.46
C PRO A 184 7.70 -4.72 10.30
N LEU A 185 8.89 -5.33 10.51
CA LEU A 185 9.02 -6.56 11.30
C LEU A 185 8.79 -6.30 12.78
N MET A 186 9.23 -5.15 13.27
CA MET A 186 9.12 -4.77 14.68
C MET A 186 7.81 -4.02 15.01
N PHE A 187 7.06 -3.59 14.00
CA PHE A 187 5.89 -2.74 14.20
C PHE A 187 4.83 -3.37 15.13
N ALA A 188 4.64 -4.69 15.07
CA ALA A 188 3.67 -5.39 15.91
C ALA A 188 3.90 -5.12 17.41
N PHE A 189 5.15 -5.04 17.86
CA PHE A 189 5.49 -4.77 19.26
C PHE A 189 5.04 -3.38 19.72
N ALA A 190 5.03 -2.39 18.81
CA ALA A 190 4.60 -1.02 19.13
C ALA A 190 3.09 -0.92 19.36
N THR A 191 2.31 -1.94 18.97
CA THR A 191 0.85 -1.91 19.08
C THR A 191 0.32 -2.36 20.46
N HIS A 192 1.21 -2.66 21.41
CA HIS A 192 0.81 -3.07 22.75
C HIS A 192 1.82 -2.62 23.80
N GLY A 193 1.42 -1.71 24.70
CA GLY A 193 2.34 -0.99 25.58
C GLY A 193 2.94 -1.78 26.75
N PHE A 194 2.48 -3.01 26.99
CA PHE A 194 2.91 -3.83 28.12
C PHE A 194 3.07 -5.33 27.83
N LYS A 195 2.84 -5.77 26.59
CA LYS A 195 3.03 -7.19 26.24
C LYS A 195 4.52 -7.47 26.23
N GLY A 196 4.92 -8.55 26.90
CA GLY A 196 6.33 -8.85 27.17
C GLY A 196 6.88 -8.33 28.49
N ILE A 197 6.13 -7.56 29.28
CA ILE A 197 6.48 -7.23 30.66
C ILE A 197 5.91 -8.32 31.58
N SER A 198 6.75 -9.27 32.00
CA SER A 198 6.32 -10.42 32.82
C SER A 198 6.12 -10.10 34.30
N SER A 199 6.64 -8.96 34.78
CA SER A 199 6.61 -8.57 36.19
C SER A 199 5.38 -7.75 36.62
N LEU A 200 4.53 -7.34 35.67
CA LEU A 200 3.36 -6.51 35.92
C LEU A 200 2.09 -7.23 35.47
N ASN A 201 1.01 -7.10 36.25
CA ASN A 201 -0.33 -7.52 35.86
C ASN A 201 -1.16 -6.36 35.29
N ASP A 202 -2.29 -6.67 34.65
CA ASP A 202 -3.18 -5.70 34.00
C ASP A 202 -3.65 -4.58 34.95
N GLN A 203 -3.91 -4.91 36.23
CA GLN A 203 -4.33 -3.91 37.22
C GLN A 203 -3.21 -2.92 37.55
N GLN A 204 -1.96 -3.39 37.64
CA GLN A 204 -0.80 -2.53 37.86
C GLN A 204 -0.56 -1.61 36.66
N VAL A 205 -0.70 -2.12 35.44
CA VAL A 205 -0.59 -1.31 34.21
C VAL A 205 -1.68 -0.24 34.16
N LEU A 206 -2.93 -0.60 34.45
CA LEU A 206 -4.05 0.35 34.48
C LEU A 206 -3.86 1.40 35.59
N GLY A 207 -3.40 0.97 36.77
CA GLY A 207 -3.05 1.86 37.87
C GLY A 207 -1.97 2.86 37.49
N ALA A 208 -0.89 2.40 36.84
CA ALA A 208 0.18 3.27 36.34
C ALA A 208 -0.31 4.29 35.30
N ARG A 209 -1.17 3.87 34.35
CA ARG A 209 -1.79 4.76 33.36
C ARG A 209 -2.65 5.84 34.02
N THR A 210 -3.43 5.44 35.03
CA THR A 210 -4.29 6.36 35.78
C THR A 210 -3.46 7.37 36.55
N LEU A 211 -2.44 6.92 37.28
CA LEU A 211 -1.53 7.78 38.03
C LEU A 211 -0.79 8.76 37.10
N ARG A 212 -0.31 8.28 35.93
CA ARG A 212 0.30 9.16 34.92
C ARG A 212 -0.64 10.28 34.49
N GLY A 213 -1.90 9.98 34.19
CA GLY A 213 -2.89 10.98 33.81
C GLY A 213 -3.14 12.02 34.90
N GLN A 214 -3.19 11.59 36.16
CA GLN A 214 -3.31 12.48 37.32
C GLN A 214 -2.09 13.40 37.46
N LEU A 215 -0.88 12.85 37.43
CA LEU A 215 0.37 13.61 37.54
C LEU A 215 0.54 14.60 36.37
N GLU A 216 0.22 14.19 35.15
CA GLU A 216 0.26 15.05 33.97
C GLU A 216 -0.70 16.24 34.12
N SER A 217 -1.92 16.00 34.58
CA SER A 217 -2.96 17.05 34.71
C SER A 217 -2.61 18.17 35.68
N VAL A 218 -1.75 17.90 36.67
CA VAL A 218 -1.26 18.88 37.66
C VAL A 218 0.15 19.38 37.34
N SER A 219 0.78 18.88 36.28
CA SER A 219 2.13 19.26 35.91
C SER A 219 2.17 20.69 35.35
N ARG A 220 3.25 21.41 35.64
CA ARG A 220 3.51 22.74 35.05
C ARG A 220 3.53 22.68 33.52
N PHE A 221 4.13 21.64 32.95
CA PHE A 221 4.18 21.44 31.50
C PHE A 221 2.77 21.39 30.88
N TYR A 222 1.86 20.61 31.45
CA TYR A 222 0.48 20.57 30.96
C TYR A 222 -0.23 21.92 31.11
N GLY A 223 0.00 22.63 32.22
CA GLY A 223 -0.51 23.99 32.43
C GLY A 223 -0.03 24.97 31.35
N ASP A 224 1.27 24.97 31.06
CA ASP A 224 1.92 25.88 30.10
C ASP A 224 1.54 25.57 28.64
N PHE A 225 1.28 24.30 28.30
CA PHE A 225 0.97 23.84 26.94
C PHE A 225 -0.49 23.40 26.74
N LYS A 226 -1.40 23.80 27.63
CA LYS A 226 -2.82 23.44 27.54
C LYS A 226 -3.42 23.95 26.22
N GLY A 227 -4.05 23.06 25.47
CA GLY A 227 -4.64 23.37 24.15
C GLY A 227 -3.61 23.44 23.02
N ASN A 228 -2.35 23.07 23.26
CA ASN A 228 -1.38 22.90 22.19
C ASN A 228 -1.75 21.68 21.33
N PRO A 229 -1.92 21.83 19.99
CA PRO A 229 -2.36 20.73 19.13
C PRO A 229 -1.44 19.50 19.15
N VAL A 230 -0.13 19.69 19.35
CA VAL A 230 0.84 18.58 19.41
C VAL A 230 0.64 17.77 20.69
N LEU A 231 0.44 18.45 21.83
CA LEU A 231 0.17 17.80 23.10
C LEU A 231 -1.18 17.06 23.09
N ASP A 232 -2.21 17.69 22.53
CA ASP A 232 -3.53 17.06 22.41
C ASP A 232 -3.50 15.84 21.48
N ALA A 233 -2.78 15.92 20.36
CA ALA A 233 -2.56 14.79 19.46
C ALA A 233 -1.79 13.64 20.15
N TYR A 234 -0.72 13.95 20.88
CA TYR A 234 0.04 12.96 21.66
C TYR A 234 -0.86 12.24 22.67
N ARG A 235 -1.66 12.99 23.44
CA ARG A 235 -2.57 12.41 24.44
C ARG A 235 -3.63 11.55 23.78
N LYS A 236 -4.22 12.00 22.67
CA LYS A 236 -5.19 11.21 21.90
C LYS A 236 -4.57 9.90 21.41
N ASN A 237 -3.36 9.94 20.83
CA ASN A 237 -2.67 8.74 20.38
C ASN A 237 -2.46 7.76 21.56
N ARG A 238 -1.91 8.26 22.66
CA ARG A 238 -1.60 7.47 23.85
C ARG A 238 -2.83 6.87 24.54
N ASP A 239 -3.91 7.64 24.68
CA ASP A 239 -5.05 7.27 25.53
C ASP A 239 -6.17 6.58 24.73
N GLU A 240 -6.33 6.91 23.44
CA GLU A 240 -7.37 6.32 22.57
C GLU A 240 -6.78 5.30 21.59
N ILE A 241 -5.79 5.69 20.78
CA ILE A 241 -5.28 4.85 19.68
C ILE A 241 -4.58 3.61 20.24
N VAL A 242 -3.63 3.77 21.16
CA VAL A 242 -2.92 2.64 21.80
C VAL A 242 -3.92 1.69 22.48
N THR A 243 -4.90 2.23 23.21
CA THR A 243 -5.96 1.42 23.82
C THR A 243 -6.74 0.61 22.79
N ASN A 244 -7.03 1.18 21.62
CA ASN A 244 -7.75 0.48 20.55
C ASN A 244 -6.88 -0.58 19.86
N LEU A 245 -5.58 -0.32 19.67
CA LEU A 245 -4.62 -1.30 19.16
C LEU A 245 -4.53 -2.53 20.09
N GLU A 246 -4.45 -2.28 21.41
CA GLU A 246 -4.42 -3.32 22.44
C GLU A 246 -5.71 -4.14 22.47
N LYS A 247 -6.87 -3.47 22.54
CA LYS A 247 -8.18 -4.14 22.48
C LYS A 247 -8.38 -4.94 21.20
N GLY A 248 -7.81 -4.47 20.10
CA GLY A 248 -7.83 -5.16 18.81
C GLY A 248 -6.95 -6.39 18.74
N ASN A 249 -6.06 -6.60 19.73
CA ASN A 249 -4.96 -7.57 19.70
C ASN A 249 -4.10 -7.43 18.43
N MET A 250 -3.80 -6.18 18.05
CA MET A 250 -3.00 -5.90 16.84
C MET A 250 -1.60 -6.53 16.93
N VAL A 251 -1.06 -6.65 18.14
CA VAL A 251 0.26 -7.26 18.36
C VAL A 251 0.33 -8.71 17.89
N SER A 252 -0.68 -9.54 18.14
CA SER A 252 -0.69 -10.91 17.59
C SER A 252 -1.06 -10.91 16.10
N LYS A 253 -2.01 -10.07 15.68
CA LYS A 253 -2.52 -10.04 14.29
C LYS A 253 -1.50 -9.57 13.25
N LEU A 254 -0.60 -8.67 13.65
CA LEU A 254 0.41 -8.06 12.79
C LEU A 254 1.80 -8.68 12.99
N MET A 255 1.94 -9.68 13.87
CA MET A 255 3.23 -10.31 14.15
C MET A 255 3.76 -10.95 12.86
N LEU A 256 4.92 -10.47 12.37
CA LEU A 256 5.64 -11.00 11.21
C LEU A 256 6.83 -11.88 11.60
N LEU A 257 7.27 -11.84 12.85
CA LEU A 257 8.30 -12.72 13.36
C LEU A 257 7.69 -14.02 13.87
N ASP A 258 8.37 -15.15 13.63
CA ASP A 258 8.02 -16.42 14.28
C ASP A 258 8.38 -16.35 15.78
N PRO A 259 7.40 -16.43 16.71
CA PRO A 259 7.68 -16.38 18.13
C PRO A 259 8.53 -17.55 18.63
N ALA A 260 8.47 -18.71 18.00
CA ALA A 260 9.27 -19.88 18.40
C ALA A 260 10.75 -19.67 18.04
N ALA A 261 11.02 -19.29 16.79
CA ALA A 261 12.38 -19.02 16.31
C ALA A 261 13.07 -17.85 17.06
N ASN A 262 12.30 -16.88 17.54
CA ASN A 262 12.81 -15.68 18.19
C ASN A 262 12.69 -15.70 19.73
N ASN A 263 12.28 -16.83 20.32
CA ASN A 263 12.07 -16.98 21.76
C ASN A 263 11.14 -15.90 22.36
N LEU A 264 10.07 -15.57 21.64
CA LEU A 264 9.09 -14.55 22.02
C LEU A 264 7.91 -15.13 22.81
N GLY A 265 7.70 -16.45 22.75
CA GLY A 265 6.62 -17.11 23.50
C GLY A 265 6.71 -16.92 25.01
N GLN A 266 7.93 -16.85 25.57
CA GLN A 266 8.15 -16.56 27.00
C GLN A 266 7.66 -15.17 27.43
N PHE A 267 7.49 -14.26 26.46
CA PHE A 267 6.99 -12.90 26.65
C PHE A 267 5.50 -12.78 26.31
N GLY A 268 4.82 -13.91 26.08
CA GLY A 268 3.40 -13.97 25.76
C GLY A 268 3.06 -13.58 24.32
N PHE A 269 4.05 -13.47 23.43
CA PHE A 269 3.80 -13.24 22.01
C PHE A 269 3.35 -14.52 21.30
N GLU A 270 2.42 -14.35 20.38
CA GLU A 270 1.80 -15.42 19.60
C GLU A 270 2.02 -15.15 18.12
N VAL A 271 1.96 -16.22 17.33
CA VAL A 271 2.06 -16.12 15.88
C VAL A 271 0.77 -15.55 15.33
N SER A 272 0.84 -14.73 14.28
CA SER A 272 -0.37 -14.32 13.56
C SER A 272 -1.05 -15.55 12.96
N ALA A 273 -2.38 -15.60 13.06
CA ALA A 273 -3.17 -16.67 12.44
C ALA A 273 -2.99 -16.73 10.91
N ASP A 274 -2.55 -15.62 10.32
CA ASP A 274 -2.33 -15.46 8.88
C ASP A 274 -0.86 -15.63 8.47
N MET A 275 0.03 -15.95 9.42
CA MET A 275 1.47 -16.01 9.14
C MET A 275 1.80 -16.99 8.01
N GLN A 276 1.18 -18.18 8.00
CA GLN A 276 1.47 -19.18 7.00
C GLN A 276 1.12 -18.69 5.59
N VAL A 277 -0.08 -18.14 5.39
CA VAL A 277 -0.52 -17.66 4.07
C VAL A 277 0.30 -16.44 3.62
N VAL A 278 0.72 -15.59 4.56
CA VAL A 278 1.62 -14.47 4.29
C VAL A 278 3.00 -14.96 3.85
N LEU A 279 3.61 -15.93 4.57
CA LEU A 279 4.91 -16.50 4.24
C LEU A 279 4.92 -17.21 2.88
N GLU A 280 3.81 -17.86 2.50
CA GLU A 280 3.67 -18.49 1.18
C GLU A 280 3.78 -17.47 0.03
N LYS A 281 3.38 -16.20 0.28
CA LYS A 281 3.43 -15.12 -0.72
C LYS A 281 4.65 -14.22 -0.59
N PHE A 282 5.20 -14.11 0.62
CA PHE A 282 6.33 -13.27 0.99
C PHE A 282 7.40 -14.07 1.75
N PRO A 283 7.99 -15.10 1.12
CA PRO A 283 8.90 -16.03 1.81
C PRO A 283 10.21 -15.37 2.27
N GLY A 284 10.57 -14.23 1.67
CA GLY A 284 11.77 -13.46 1.99
C GLY A 284 11.56 -12.38 3.05
N MET A 285 10.36 -12.19 3.60
CA MET A 285 10.04 -11.02 4.45
C MET A 285 10.96 -10.82 5.68
N ASN A 286 11.64 -11.87 6.17
CA ASN A 286 12.60 -11.74 7.26
C ASN A 286 13.92 -11.04 6.87
N THR A 287 14.27 -11.05 5.58
CA THR A 287 15.51 -10.46 5.05
C THR A 287 15.25 -9.41 3.98
N ASP A 288 14.04 -9.36 3.45
CA ASP A 288 13.58 -8.41 2.44
C ASP A 288 12.58 -7.41 3.06
N PRO A 289 12.99 -6.15 3.31
CA PRO A 289 12.11 -5.14 3.87
C PRO A 289 10.90 -4.80 3.00
N TYR A 290 10.96 -4.97 1.68
CA TYR A 290 9.84 -4.70 0.79
C TYR A 290 8.77 -5.78 0.90
N GLU A 291 9.17 -7.05 0.93
CA GLU A 291 8.25 -8.15 1.23
C GLU A 291 7.62 -7.99 2.64
N ALA A 292 8.39 -7.57 3.64
CA ALA A 292 7.86 -7.28 4.98
C ALA A 292 6.85 -6.12 5.00
N LYS A 293 7.09 -5.04 4.26
CA LYS A 293 6.14 -3.93 4.13
C LYS A 293 4.85 -4.37 3.45
N MET A 294 4.93 -5.21 2.41
CA MET A 294 3.75 -5.75 1.72
C MET A 294 2.94 -6.68 2.62
N ALA A 295 3.62 -7.55 3.38
CA ALA A 295 3.01 -8.40 4.38
C ALA A 295 2.28 -7.58 5.46
N LEU A 296 2.95 -6.55 6.01
CA LEU A 296 2.34 -5.67 7.00
C LEU A 296 1.14 -4.89 6.44
N ALA A 297 1.25 -4.34 5.23
CA ALA A 297 0.15 -3.62 4.59
C ALA A 297 -1.09 -4.52 4.42
N PHE A 298 -0.91 -5.77 3.98
CA PHE A 298 -1.99 -6.74 3.89
C PHE A 298 -2.61 -7.03 5.26
N LEU A 299 -1.80 -7.37 6.27
CA LEU A 299 -2.31 -7.70 7.61
C LEU A 299 -3.02 -6.51 8.26
N ALA A 300 -2.49 -5.29 8.10
CA ALA A 300 -3.11 -4.07 8.58
C ALA A 300 -4.45 -3.78 7.90
N ALA A 301 -4.54 -3.98 6.57
CA ALA A 301 -5.79 -3.85 5.83
C ALA A 301 -6.84 -4.87 6.30
N LYS A 302 -6.45 -6.15 6.33
CA LYS A 302 -7.32 -7.26 6.72
C LYS A 302 -7.88 -7.09 8.14
N ASN A 303 -7.05 -6.63 9.07
CA ASN A 303 -7.42 -6.52 10.48
C ASN A 303 -8.09 -5.19 10.85
N GLY A 304 -8.49 -4.39 9.85
CA GLY A 304 -9.19 -3.12 10.07
C GLY A 304 -8.32 -2.05 10.71
N MET A 305 -6.99 -2.20 10.64
CA MET A 305 -6.08 -1.20 11.18
C MET A 305 -5.98 0.01 10.26
N SER A 306 -5.85 -0.22 8.95
CA SER A 306 -5.60 0.82 7.94
C SER A 306 -6.34 0.53 6.64
N ASN A 307 -6.57 1.56 5.81
CA ASN A 307 -7.14 1.42 4.48
C ASN A 307 -6.31 2.13 3.39
N ALA A 308 -5.29 2.88 3.78
CA ALA A 308 -4.41 3.60 2.87
C ALA A 308 -2.94 3.30 3.21
N PHE A 309 -2.14 3.07 2.17
CA PHE A 309 -0.75 2.68 2.31
C PHE A 309 0.11 3.36 1.26
N SER A 310 1.27 3.90 1.65
CA SER A 310 2.39 4.12 0.72
C SER A 310 3.46 3.08 0.99
N ILE A 311 3.93 2.37 -0.03
CA ILE A 311 4.85 1.24 0.12
C ILE A 311 5.98 1.39 -0.89
N SER A 312 7.22 1.47 -0.44
CA SER A 312 8.38 1.54 -1.35
C SER A 312 9.35 0.39 -1.11
N PRO A 313 10.06 -0.07 -2.16
CA PRO A 313 11.33 -0.78 -2.00
C PRO A 313 12.30 -0.02 -1.08
N SER A 314 13.29 -0.75 -0.56
CA SER A 314 14.43 -0.12 0.11
C SER A 314 15.23 0.75 -0.88
N GLN A 315 15.67 1.92 -0.42
CA GLN A 315 16.65 2.73 -1.16
C GLN A 315 18.06 2.15 -1.06
N SER A 316 18.33 1.28 -0.08
CA SER A 316 19.56 0.51 -0.01
C SER A 316 19.43 -0.78 -0.82
N PRO A 317 20.49 -1.20 -1.55
CA PRO A 317 20.49 -2.50 -2.21
C PRO A 317 20.41 -3.61 -1.17
N LEU A 318 19.56 -4.60 -1.44
CA LEU A 318 19.51 -5.85 -0.68
C LEU A 318 20.54 -6.80 -1.27
N ILE A 319 21.50 -7.24 -0.47
CA ILE A 319 22.50 -8.22 -0.88
C ILE A 319 22.16 -9.55 -0.25
N THR A 320 21.93 -10.56 -1.09
CA THR A 320 21.62 -11.93 -0.67
C THR A 320 22.65 -12.91 -1.24
N ALA A 321 22.64 -14.14 -0.76
CA ALA A 321 23.48 -15.20 -1.33
C ALA A 321 23.17 -15.49 -2.81
N ALA A 322 21.94 -15.21 -3.28
CA ALA A 322 21.51 -15.44 -4.65
C ALA A 322 21.79 -14.25 -5.59
N GLY A 323 22.28 -13.13 -5.05
CA GLY A 323 22.44 -11.86 -5.78
C GLY A 323 21.68 -10.72 -5.11
N THR A 324 21.35 -9.70 -5.89
CA THR A 324 20.69 -8.49 -5.40
C THR A 324 19.33 -8.29 -6.09
N PRO A 325 18.20 -8.54 -5.40
CA PRO A 325 16.88 -8.52 -6.03
C PRO A 325 16.41 -7.09 -6.37
N ASN A 326 16.95 -6.06 -5.73
CA ASN A 326 16.71 -4.65 -6.06
C ASN A 326 18.02 -3.92 -6.35
N SER A 327 17.97 -2.89 -7.19
CA SER A 327 19.16 -2.07 -7.46
C SER A 327 19.40 -1.02 -6.36
N PRO A 328 20.65 -0.50 -6.22
CA PRO A 328 20.92 0.63 -5.32
C PRO A 328 20.04 1.85 -5.67
N ILE A 329 19.42 2.46 -4.66
CA ILE A 329 18.47 3.58 -4.79
C ILE A 329 17.26 3.21 -5.65
N ALA A 330 16.79 1.96 -5.52
CA ALA A 330 15.65 1.38 -6.24
C ALA A 330 15.77 1.53 -7.76
N PHE A 331 15.47 2.68 -8.37
CA PHE A 331 15.64 2.92 -9.80
C PHE A 331 16.81 3.87 -10.18
N ASP A 332 17.51 4.50 -9.23
CA ASP A 332 18.55 5.50 -9.56
C ASP A 332 19.86 4.93 -10.12
N TRP A 333 20.12 3.63 -9.94
CA TRP A 333 21.20 2.95 -10.67
C TRP A 333 21.06 3.00 -12.20
N SER A 334 19.89 3.43 -12.71
CA SER A 334 19.68 3.67 -14.14
C SER A 334 20.67 4.67 -14.75
N HIS A 335 21.35 5.53 -13.98
CA HIS A 335 22.43 6.40 -14.48
C HIS A 335 23.66 5.63 -14.98
N VAL A 336 23.81 4.36 -14.57
CA VAL A 336 24.96 3.51 -14.93
C VAL A 336 24.55 2.37 -15.85
N ASP A 337 23.45 1.68 -15.52
CA ASP A 337 22.87 0.60 -16.32
C ASP A 337 21.35 0.74 -16.34
N HIS A 338 20.85 1.46 -17.33
CA HIS A 338 19.44 1.78 -17.46
C HIS A 338 18.56 0.54 -17.63
N ARG A 339 18.88 -0.30 -18.63
CA ARG A 339 18.01 -1.44 -18.99
C ARG A 339 18.02 -2.50 -17.91
N GLY A 340 19.20 -2.83 -17.37
CA GLY A 340 19.31 -3.79 -16.28
C GLY A 340 18.59 -3.32 -15.03
N ALA A 341 18.79 -2.05 -14.62
CA ALA A 341 18.14 -1.50 -13.43
C ALA A 341 16.61 -1.46 -13.56
N GLN A 342 16.06 -0.95 -14.67
CA GLN A 342 14.61 -0.88 -14.87
C GLN A 342 13.98 -2.27 -14.92
N ASN A 343 14.60 -3.24 -15.62
CA ASN A 343 14.08 -4.60 -15.71
C ASN A 343 14.05 -5.30 -14.33
N ALA A 344 15.17 -5.25 -13.60
CA ALA A 344 15.29 -5.85 -12.27
C ALA A 344 14.28 -5.27 -11.29
N MET A 345 14.07 -3.96 -11.32
CA MET A 345 13.16 -3.29 -10.40
C MET A 345 11.69 -3.50 -10.70
N TRP A 346 11.29 -3.47 -11.98
CA TRP A 346 9.93 -3.85 -12.35
C TRP A 346 9.65 -5.29 -11.94
N SER A 347 10.59 -6.20 -12.20
CA SER A 347 10.52 -7.60 -11.79
C SER A 347 10.34 -7.73 -10.26
N TYR A 348 11.15 -6.99 -9.50
CA TYR A 348 11.10 -6.94 -8.04
C TYR A 348 9.75 -6.46 -7.49
N MET A 349 9.28 -5.30 -7.97
CA MET A 349 8.00 -4.74 -7.52
C MET A 349 6.82 -5.65 -7.89
N LEU A 350 6.80 -6.16 -9.12
CA LEU A 350 5.68 -6.96 -9.63
C LEU A 350 5.54 -8.30 -8.93
N LYS A 351 6.65 -8.93 -8.50
CA LYS A 351 6.59 -10.16 -7.68
C LYS A 351 5.81 -9.93 -6.38
N SER A 352 6.12 -8.86 -5.63
CA SER A 352 5.44 -8.62 -4.37
C SER A 352 4.01 -8.09 -4.56
N ILE A 353 3.77 -7.31 -5.62
CA ILE A 353 2.40 -6.90 -6.01
C ILE A 353 1.55 -8.13 -6.37
N ASP A 354 2.10 -9.11 -7.10
CA ASP A 354 1.42 -10.36 -7.43
C ASP A 354 0.98 -11.10 -6.15
N GLY A 355 1.90 -11.24 -5.19
CA GLY A 355 1.61 -11.84 -3.88
C GLY A 355 0.51 -11.09 -3.12
N LEU A 356 0.55 -9.75 -3.11
CA LEU A 356 -0.47 -8.92 -2.48
C LEU A 356 -1.85 -9.12 -3.14
N ILE A 357 -1.93 -9.08 -4.48
CA ILE A 357 -3.19 -9.27 -5.20
C ILE A 357 -3.78 -10.65 -4.90
N ASP A 358 -2.95 -11.70 -4.86
CA ASP A 358 -3.41 -13.05 -4.49
C ASP A 358 -4.06 -13.09 -3.11
N LEU A 359 -3.41 -12.48 -2.12
CA LEU A 359 -3.96 -12.41 -0.76
C LEU A 359 -5.29 -11.64 -0.72
N LEU A 360 -5.38 -10.52 -1.44
CA LEU A 360 -6.60 -9.72 -1.53
C LEU A 360 -7.74 -10.47 -2.23
N LYS A 361 -7.44 -11.29 -3.25
CA LYS A 361 -8.43 -12.08 -4.01
C LYS A 361 -9.04 -13.20 -3.18
N VAL A 362 -8.30 -13.78 -2.25
CA VAL A 362 -8.81 -14.87 -1.40
C VAL A 362 -9.44 -14.40 -0.10
N THR A 363 -9.09 -13.21 0.38
CA THR A 363 -9.51 -12.69 1.69
C THR A 363 -10.86 -11.97 1.62
N ASP A 364 -11.80 -12.37 2.47
CA ASP A 364 -13.10 -11.71 2.63
C ASP A 364 -12.98 -10.41 3.44
N ILE A 365 -13.78 -9.40 3.07
CA ILE A 365 -13.85 -8.15 3.82
C ILE A 365 -14.39 -8.43 5.24
N ASP A 366 -13.64 -8.01 6.26
CA ASP A 366 -13.93 -8.26 7.67
C ASP A 366 -14.09 -9.75 8.03
N GLY A 367 -13.58 -10.66 7.20
CA GLY A 367 -13.79 -12.11 7.36
C GLY A 367 -15.20 -12.59 7.04
N ASP A 368 -16.01 -11.79 6.33
CA ASP A 368 -17.40 -12.08 5.98
C ASP A 368 -17.57 -12.22 4.45
N PRO A 369 -17.76 -13.45 3.92
CA PRO A 369 -17.94 -13.67 2.48
C PRO A 369 -19.11 -12.90 1.86
N ALA A 370 -20.14 -12.53 2.64
CA ALA A 370 -21.27 -11.77 2.14
C ALA A 370 -20.91 -10.33 1.77
N LYS A 371 -19.75 -9.83 2.24
CA LYS A 371 -19.24 -8.48 1.95
C LYS A 371 -18.35 -8.44 0.71
N GLY A 372 -18.05 -9.59 0.10
CA GLY A 372 -17.14 -9.70 -1.05
C GLY A 372 -15.67 -9.81 -0.64
N LYS A 373 -14.80 -9.90 -1.65
CA LYS A 373 -13.35 -10.02 -1.45
C LYS A 373 -12.72 -8.65 -1.25
N MET A 374 -11.61 -8.60 -0.52
CA MET A 374 -10.85 -7.36 -0.37
C MET A 374 -10.40 -6.81 -1.72
N TRP A 375 -10.07 -7.70 -2.68
CA TRP A 375 -9.71 -7.30 -4.05
C TRP A 375 -10.76 -6.44 -4.73
N ASP A 376 -12.05 -6.78 -4.57
CA ASP A 376 -13.19 -6.08 -5.20
C ASP A 376 -13.27 -4.59 -4.81
N LYS A 377 -12.58 -4.22 -3.73
CA LYS A 377 -12.54 -2.87 -3.16
C LYS A 377 -11.14 -2.27 -3.10
N SER A 378 -10.15 -2.92 -3.72
CA SER A 378 -8.75 -2.50 -3.67
C SER A 378 -8.32 -1.82 -4.96
N LEU A 379 -7.48 -0.79 -4.82
CA LEU A 379 -6.75 -0.18 -5.92
C LEU A 379 -5.27 -0.14 -5.58
N ILE A 380 -4.44 -0.64 -6.48
CA ILE A 380 -2.99 -0.51 -6.43
C ILE A 380 -2.60 0.58 -7.43
N TYR A 381 -1.92 1.62 -6.96
CA TYR A 381 -1.38 2.70 -7.78
C TYR A 381 0.14 2.65 -7.71
N ILE A 382 0.81 2.33 -8.82
CA ILE A 382 2.28 2.42 -8.90
C ILE A 382 2.62 3.87 -9.25
N ALA A 383 2.93 4.66 -8.22
CA ALA A 383 3.35 6.04 -8.33
C ALA A 383 4.84 6.11 -8.67
N THR A 384 5.21 6.97 -9.62
CA THR A 384 6.59 7.16 -10.05
C THR A 384 6.92 8.65 -10.08
N GLU A 385 8.13 9.00 -9.65
CA GLU A 385 8.56 10.39 -9.47
C GLU A 385 8.63 11.11 -10.82
N PHE A 386 9.30 10.47 -11.78
CA PHE A 386 9.57 10.95 -13.13
C PHE A 386 9.95 9.74 -13.99
N GLY A 387 10.06 9.94 -15.30
CA GLY A 387 10.66 8.92 -16.16
C GLY A 387 12.14 9.20 -16.42
N ARG A 388 12.62 8.63 -17.53
CA ARG A 388 14.05 8.55 -17.85
C ARG A 388 14.33 9.03 -19.26
N ASP A 389 15.48 9.68 -19.43
CA ASP A 389 15.98 10.01 -20.75
C ASP A 389 16.17 8.76 -21.59
N LYS A 390 15.98 8.89 -22.89
CA LYS A 390 16.29 7.84 -23.85
C LYS A 390 17.64 8.14 -24.45
N VAL A 391 18.68 7.47 -23.96
CA VAL A 391 20.01 7.52 -24.56
C VAL A 391 20.44 6.12 -24.99
N ALA A 392 21.09 6.04 -26.14
CA ALA A 392 21.54 4.78 -26.75
C ALA A 392 22.73 4.13 -26.01
N GLY A 393 23.22 4.71 -24.90
CA GLY A 393 24.42 4.24 -24.21
C GLY A 393 24.22 4.07 -22.70
N GLY A 394 24.37 2.83 -22.22
CA GLY A 394 24.59 2.49 -20.80
C GLY A 394 23.50 2.93 -19.83
N GLY A 395 23.58 4.19 -19.37
CA GLY A 395 22.71 4.77 -18.36
C GLY A 395 21.92 5.99 -18.86
N SER A 396 20.95 6.45 -18.08
CA SER A 396 19.98 7.50 -18.45
C SER A 396 19.86 8.58 -17.38
N GLY A 397 19.67 9.84 -17.77
CA GLY A 397 19.24 10.92 -16.88
C GLY A 397 17.75 10.89 -16.55
N HIS A 398 17.30 11.90 -15.81
CA HIS A 398 15.91 12.08 -15.40
C HIS A 398 15.13 12.87 -16.47
N HIS A 399 13.93 12.42 -16.82
CA HIS A 399 13.06 13.13 -17.78
C HIS A 399 11.65 13.31 -17.24
N LEU A 400 10.98 14.38 -17.63
CA LEU A 400 9.58 14.64 -17.28
C LEU A 400 8.59 13.65 -17.93
N ASN A 401 9.03 12.88 -18.92
CA ASN A 401 8.20 11.99 -19.72
C ASN A 401 7.97 10.74 -18.90
N ASN A 402 6.71 10.39 -18.62
CA ASN A 402 6.42 9.39 -17.61
C ASN A 402 5.16 8.58 -17.93
N GLY A 403 4.82 7.67 -17.03
CA GLY A 403 3.52 7.05 -16.99
C GLY A 403 3.35 6.26 -15.71
N SER A 404 2.09 6.00 -15.38
CA SER A 404 1.71 5.36 -14.13
C SER A 404 0.90 4.10 -14.40
N VAL A 405 1.01 3.12 -13.50
CA VAL A 405 0.27 1.87 -13.57
C VAL A 405 -0.81 1.87 -12.49
N ILE A 406 -2.04 1.56 -12.87
CA ILE A 406 -3.19 1.43 -11.98
C ILE A 406 -3.70 -0.01 -12.12
N ILE A 407 -3.90 -0.70 -11.00
CA ILE A 407 -4.33 -2.09 -10.98
C ILE A 407 -5.52 -2.21 -10.02
N SER A 408 -6.69 -2.53 -10.56
CA SER A 408 -7.92 -2.65 -9.78
C SER A 408 -9.04 -3.30 -10.58
N PRO A 409 -9.96 -4.05 -9.93
CA PRO A 409 -11.18 -4.46 -10.60
C PRO A 409 -12.12 -3.28 -10.89
N MET A 410 -11.88 -2.09 -10.33
CA MET A 410 -12.70 -0.87 -10.51
C MET A 410 -12.39 -0.09 -11.81
N ILE A 411 -11.37 -0.49 -12.56
CA ILE A 411 -10.94 0.19 -13.78
C ILE A 411 -11.18 -0.66 -15.03
N ASN A 412 -11.30 0.00 -16.18
CA ASN A 412 -11.25 -0.63 -17.49
C ASN A 412 -9.80 -0.99 -17.80
N GLY A 413 -9.34 -2.11 -17.24
CA GLY A 413 -8.01 -2.66 -17.42
C GLY A 413 -7.80 -3.29 -18.79
N ASN A 414 -6.70 -4.04 -18.90
CA ASN A 414 -6.17 -4.61 -20.13
C ASN A 414 -5.83 -3.60 -21.22
N ARG A 415 -5.46 -2.38 -20.82
CA ARG A 415 -5.36 -1.25 -21.74
C ARG A 415 -4.27 -0.26 -21.37
N ALA A 416 -3.56 0.19 -22.39
CA ALA A 416 -2.75 1.40 -22.34
C ALA A 416 -3.61 2.61 -22.75
N TYR A 417 -3.57 3.66 -21.93
CA TYR A 417 -4.18 4.95 -22.15
C TYR A 417 -3.07 5.94 -22.48
N GLY A 418 -2.92 6.17 -23.79
CA GLY A 418 -1.80 6.87 -24.39
C GLY A 418 -0.83 5.91 -25.08
N ALA A 419 0.22 6.45 -25.68
CA ALA A 419 1.23 5.66 -26.37
C ALA A 419 2.59 6.36 -26.34
N VAL A 420 3.60 5.72 -26.95
CA VAL A 420 4.96 6.24 -27.11
C VAL A 420 5.18 6.53 -28.58
N ASP A 421 5.69 7.72 -28.89
CA ASP A 421 6.21 8.02 -30.22
C ASP A 421 7.55 7.29 -30.41
N PRO A 422 7.68 6.32 -31.34
CA PRO A 422 8.92 5.57 -31.53
C PRO A 422 10.11 6.45 -31.96
N ALA A 423 9.85 7.57 -32.64
CA ALA A 423 10.92 8.44 -33.14
C ALA A 423 11.59 9.21 -32.01
N THR A 424 10.81 9.66 -31.03
CA THR A 424 11.29 10.51 -29.92
C THR A 424 11.43 9.76 -28.60
N GLY A 425 10.72 8.64 -28.43
CA GLY A 425 10.57 7.94 -27.16
C GLY A 425 9.68 8.67 -26.15
N LEU A 426 9.01 9.75 -26.56
CA LEU A 426 8.12 10.53 -25.70
C LEU A 426 6.73 9.91 -25.67
N THR A 427 6.11 9.93 -24.49
CA THR A 427 4.73 9.53 -24.33
C THR A 427 3.79 10.65 -24.77
N HIS A 428 2.59 10.27 -25.19
CA HIS A 428 1.49 11.19 -25.43
C HIS A 428 0.19 10.57 -24.92
N GLY A 429 -0.80 11.44 -24.71
CA GLY A 429 -2.06 11.11 -24.11
C GLY A 429 -3.02 10.36 -25.04
N PHE A 430 -4.29 10.44 -24.68
CA PHE A 430 -5.38 9.73 -25.31
C PHE A 430 -6.65 10.56 -25.28
N ASP A 431 -7.53 10.32 -26.25
CA ASP A 431 -8.86 10.89 -26.29
C ASP A 431 -9.70 10.37 -25.10
N PRO A 432 -10.24 11.23 -24.23
CA PRO A 432 -10.89 10.83 -22.98
C PRO A 432 -12.24 10.11 -23.18
N THR A 433 -12.80 10.11 -24.39
CA THR A 433 -14.06 9.45 -24.72
C THR A 433 -13.84 8.05 -25.29
N THR A 434 -12.87 7.90 -26.18
CA THR A 434 -12.60 6.64 -26.90
C THR A 434 -11.46 5.84 -26.28
N GLY A 435 -10.54 6.53 -25.60
CA GLY A 435 -9.28 5.99 -25.10
C GLY A 435 -8.23 5.72 -26.18
N ALA A 436 -8.44 6.19 -27.42
CA ALA A 436 -7.47 6.05 -28.50
C ALA A 436 -6.27 6.98 -28.26
N PRO A 437 -5.03 6.58 -28.59
CA PRO A 437 -3.87 7.46 -28.50
C PRO A 437 -4.07 8.75 -29.30
N ASP A 438 -3.66 9.89 -28.73
CA ASP A 438 -3.77 11.21 -29.34
C ASP A 438 -2.52 12.03 -29.03
N THR A 439 -1.74 12.35 -30.07
CA THR A 439 -0.47 13.09 -29.95
C THR A 439 -0.66 14.57 -29.62
N ALA A 440 -1.88 15.12 -29.76
CA ALA A 440 -2.19 16.49 -29.38
C ALA A 440 -2.51 16.65 -27.88
N ILE A 441 -2.69 15.53 -27.16
CA ILE A 441 -3.06 15.54 -25.74
C ILE A 441 -1.84 15.16 -24.90
N GLN A 442 -1.58 15.96 -23.86
CA GLN A 442 -0.64 15.62 -22.80
C GLN A 442 -1.36 15.66 -21.44
N TYR A 443 -1.18 14.61 -20.64
CA TYR A 443 -1.69 14.54 -19.27
C TYR A 443 -0.57 14.80 -18.27
N HIS A 444 -0.93 15.18 -17.05
CA HIS A 444 -0.01 15.48 -15.96
C HIS A 444 -0.42 14.79 -14.64
N GLU A 445 0.34 14.99 -13.56
CA GLU A 445 0.10 14.34 -12.26
C GLU A 445 -1.34 14.51 -11.76
N LYS A 446 -1.91 15.71 -11.94
CA LYS A 446 -3.31 16.01 -11.56
C LYS A 446 -4.35 15.13 -12.26
N ASP A 447 -4.06 14.71 -13.49
CA ASP A 447 -4.96 13.89 -14.29
C ASP A 447 -4.91 12.42 -13.82
N ILE A 448 -3.73 11.94 -13.41
CA ILE A 448 -3.56 10.61 -12.79
C ILE A 448 -4.24 10.57 -11.42
N TYR A 449 -4.00 11.59 -10.59
CA TYR A 449 -4.66 11.73 -9.29
C TYR A 449 -6.19 11.71 -9.46
N SER A 450 -6.71 12.47 -10.42
CA SER A 450 -8.16 12.50 -10.70
C SER A 450 -8.69 11.14 -11.15
N ALA A 451 -7.96 10.40 -11.99
CA ALA A 451 -8.36 9.05 -12.41
C ALA A 451 -8.37 8.05 -11.24
N VAL A 452 -7.36 8.08 -10.37
CA VAL A 452 -7.32 7.23 -9.16
C VAL A 452 -8.44 7.61 -8.19
N ALA A 453 -8.65 8.91 -7.95
CA ALA A 453 -9.74 9.41 -7.12
C ALA A 453 -11.12 9.02 -7.67
N GLN A 454 -11.33 9.11 -8.99
CA GLN A 454 -12.57 8.70 -9.64
C GLN A 454 -12.82 7.19 -9.47
N ALA A 455 -11.81 6.34 -9.70
CA ALA A 455 -11.94 4.89 -9.48
C ALA A 455 -12.29 4.56 -8.02
N LEU A 456 -11.72 5.31 -7.08
CA LEU A 456 -12.06 5.21 -5.67
C LEU A 456 -13.41 5.86 -5.32
N GLY A 457 -14.01 6.69 -6.17
CA GLY A 457 -15.22 7.45 -5.83
C GLY A 457 -14.97 8.55 -4.80
N ILE A 458 -13.79 9.16 -4.84
CA ILE A 458 -13.41 10.32 -4.03
C ILE A 458 -13.71 11.59 -4.84
N GLU A 459 -14.64 12.40 -4.34
CA GLU A 459 -15.03 13.67 -4.94
C GLU A 459 -14.18 14.84 -4.40
N PHE A 460 -13.82 15.78 -5.27
CA PHE A 460 -13.21 17.06 -4.89
C PHE A 460 -13.39 18.10 -6.00
N ASP A 461 -13.34 19.38 -5.64
CA ASP A 461 -13.49 20.49 -6.59
C ASP A 461 -12.33 20.50 -7.59
N GLY A 462 -12.66 20.54 -8.89
CA GLY A 462 -11.67 20.52 -9.97
C GLY A 462 -11.17 19.13 -10.36
N ARG A 463 -11.77 18.04 -9.83
CA ARG A 463 -11.50 16.67 -10.32
C ARG A 463 -11.77 16.58 -11.82
N LYS A 464 -10.83 15.96 -12.55
CA LYS A 464 -10.92 15.74 -13.99
C LYS A 464 -11.24 14.28 -14.29
N ASP A 465 -12.51 14.00 -14.48
CA ASP A 465 -12.98 12.64 -14.70
C ASP A 465 -12.47 12.07 -16.04
N LYS A 466 -12.12 10.79 -16.01
CA LYS A 466 -11.75 9.95 -17.14
C LYS A 466 -12.66 8.72 -17.18
N PRO A 467 -13.94 8.88 -17.57
CA PRO A 467 -14.93 7.80 -17.55
C PRO A 467 -14.47 6.57 -18.34
N ILE A 468 -13.73 6.75 -19.44
CA ILE A 468 -13.21 5.64 -20.22
C ILE A 468 -12.28 4.71 -19.41
N MET A 469 -11.62 5.21 -18.36
CA MET A 469 -10.72 4.43 -17.51
C MET A 469 -11.41 3.70 -16.36
N VAL A 470 -12.61 4.11 -15.97
CA VAL A 470 -13.28 3.62 -14.76
C VAL A 470 -14.51 2.80 -15.15
N LYS A 471 -14.74 1.65 -14.49
CA LYS A 471 -15.96 0.87 -14.72
C LYS A 471 -17.16 1.63 -14.14
N ALA A 472 -18.27 1.61 -14.87
CA ALA A 472 -19.52 2.24 -14.49
C ALA A 472 -20.14 1.59 -13.23
#